data_AF-A0A9D9ZID8-F1
#
_entry.id   AF-A0A9D9ZID8-F1
#
_cell.length_a   1.000
_cell.length_b   1.000
_cell.length_c   1.000
_cell.angle_alpha   90.00
_cell.angle_beta   90.00
_cell.angle_gamma   90.00
#
_symmetry.space_group_name_H-M   'P 1'
#
loop_
_entity.id
_entity.type
_entity.pdbx_description
1 polymer ?
#
loop_
_entity_poly.entity_id
_entity_poly.type
_entity_poly.pdbx_seq_one_letter_code
_entity_poly.pdbx_strand_id
1 'polypeptide(L)'
;RTVVTGTDEKGLESTGRATNEYFQDKYKDDKTTINLTSEGSIDTSKLGTNVGDKRNEGATIYTEDLRNETRKIGNKEVKYTKDEIQNNIDWWFGKGNYKIDWDKYKTDAKYREKTNYYYFQARYALRVKSVDNIDGNYVTITQNNGEKMTLKKVPANQSIYHNMEYKNGTAYFFFDDRYKKYVQDDGYELILDKNNNPVYNPAITGTYNFYTYGSIFSIDAYDHLKDIQLWKDYGTGPTDKTTKEMRTKVGDWRLGAFIQNNFDKLKSLETKMGRESFSYEELQDIKNKGIDNYGK
;
A
#
# COMPACT_ATOMS: atom_id res chain seq x y z
N ARG A 1 -4.87 10.41 46.83
CA ARG A 1 -3.67 9.61 46.51
C ARG A 1 -4.16 8.30 45.90
N THR A 2 -4.34 8.24 44.58
CA THR A 2 -3.42 7.74 43.53
C THR A 2 -3.66 6.25 43.22
N VAL A 3 -3.87 5.98 41.94
CA VAL A 3 -4.16 4.71 41.23
C VAL A 3 -2.94 3.77 41.18
N VAL A 4 -3.15 2.45 41.08
CA VAL A 4 -2.41 1.57 40.13
C VAL A 4 -3.34 0.47 39.59
N THR A 5 -3.60 0.51 38.29
CA THR A 5 -4.11 -0.58 37.45
C THR A 5 -2.93 -1.42 36.96
N GLY A 6 -3.05 -2.75 36.89
CA GLY A 6 -2.04 -3.56 36.22
C GLY A 6 -2.24 -5.06 36.33
N THR A 7 -2.85 -5.66 35.30
CA THR A 7 -2.34 -6.90 34.72
C THR A 7 -2.46 -6.78 33.20
N ASP A 8 -1.37 -6.29 32.61
CA ASP A 8 -1.05 -6.40 31.19
C ASP A 8 -0.79 -7.87 30.85
N GLU A 9 -1.80 -8.59 30.35
CA GLU A 9 -1.52 -9.82 29.60
C GLU A 9 -1.35 -9.49 28.13
N LYS A 10 -0.07 -9.53 27.75
CA LYS A 10 0.48 -9.36 26.42
C LYS A 10 -0.18 -10.36 25.46
N GLY A 11 -0.66 -9.84 24.33
CA GLY A 11 -1.22 -10.63 23.24
C GLY A 11 -0.29 -11.77 22.84
N LEU A 12 -0.81 -12.99 22.91
CA LEU A 12 -0.20 -14.15 22.27
C LEU A 12 -0.15 -13.88 20.76
N GLU A 13 1.06 -13.80 20.22
CA GLU A 13 1.27 -14.00 18.79
C GLU A 13 0.86 -15.43 18.44
N SER A 14 -0.24 -15.60 17.72
CA SER A 14 -0.66 -16.92 17.27
C SER A 14 0.24 -17.35 16.12
N THR A 15 1.12 -18.31 16.38
CA THR A 15 1.86 -19.04 15.35
C THR A 15 0.92 -19.99 14.60
N GLY A 16 0.03 -19.45 13.78
CA GLY A 16 -0.59 -20.03 12.56
C GLY A 16 -1.21 -21.44 12.55
N ARG A 17 -1.17 -22.24 13.62
CA ARG A 17 -1.75 -23.58 13.72
C ARG A 17 -2.00 -23.93 15.19
N ALA A 18 -3.15 -23.55 15.75
CA ALA A 18 -3.77 -24.18 16.94
C ALA A 18 -5.07 -23.50 17.43
N THR A 19 -5.48 -22.34 16.93
CA THR A 19 -6.62 -21.61 17.53
C THR A 19 -7.98 -22.24 17.27
N ASN A 20 -8.22 -22.82 16.09
CA ASN A 20 -9.54 -23.41 15.79
C ASN A 20 -9.83 -24.73 16.54
N GLU A 21 -8.83 -25.61 16.72
CA GLU A 21 -9.04 -26.88 17.43
C GLU A 21 -9.22 -26.66 18.94
N TYR A 22 -8.41 -25.79 19.57
CA TYR A 22 -8.53 -25.51 21.00
C TYR A 22 -9.85 -24.80 21.35
N PHE A 23 -10.32 -23.86 20.52
CA PHE A 23 -11.63 -23.21 20.73
C PHE A 23 -12.80 -24.18 20.55
N GLN A 24 -12.75 -25.04 19.53
CA GLN A 24 -13.80 -26.05 19.35
C GLN A 24 -13.82 -27.03 20.53
N ASP A 25 -12.67 -27.51 21.01
CA ASP A 25 -12.65 -28.52 22.07
C ASP A 25 -13.01 -27.95 23.46
N LYS A 26 -12.65 -26.68 23.74
CA LYS A 26 -12.95 -26.01 25.01
C LYS A 26 -14.39 -25.52 25.14
N TYR A 27 -15.02 -25.14 24.04
CA TYR A 27 -16.35 -24.52 24.04
C TYR A 27 -17.44 -25.36 23.34
N LYS A 28 -17.14 -26.59 22.87
CA LYS A 28 -18.13 -27.49 22.23
C LYS A 28 -19.38 -27.76 23.08
N ASP A 29 -19.22 -27.79 24.40
CA ASP A 29 -20.29 -28.10 25.35
C ASP A 29 -20.82 -26.84 26.07
N ASP A 30 -20.30 -25.66 25.72
CA ASP A 30 -20.68 -24.40 26.35
C ASP A 30 -22.01 -23.90 25.77
N LYS A 31 -23.09 -24.10 26.54
CA LYS A 31 -24.46 -23.69 26.19
C LYS A 31 -24.79 -22.28 26.68
N THR A 32 -23.79 -21.52 27.11
CA THR A 32 -23.99 -20.15 27.60
C THR A 32 -24.51 -19.27 26.48
N THR A 33 -25.79 -18.90 26.55
CA THR A 33 -26.38 -17.93 25.63
C THR A 33 -25.71 -16.58 25.85
N ILE A 34 -24.83 -16.18 24.93
CA ILE A 34 -24.23 -14.85 24.94
C ILE A 34 -25.34 -13.86 24.59
N ASN A 35 -25.78 -13.08 25.58
CA ASN A 35 -26.67 -11.96 25.33
C ASN A 35 -25.87 -10.83 24.68
N LEU A 36 -26.01 -10.71 23.36
CA LEU A 36 -25.42 -9.64 22.59
C LEU A 36 -26.27 -8.37 22.76
N THR A 37 -25.82 -7.45 23.61
CA THR A 37 -26.38 -6.10 23.66
C THR A 37 -25.67 -5.22 22.64
N SER A 38 -26.45 -4.68 21.69
CA SER A 38 -25.99 -3.68 20.73
C SER A 38 -26.72 -2.36 20.98
N GLU A 39 -25.99 -1.25 21.05
CA GLU A 39 -26.57 0.09 21.20
C GLU A 39 -27.17 0.65 19.88
N GLY A 40 -27.34 -0.20 18.87
CA GLY A 40 -27.98 0.14 17.60
C GLY A 40 -28.39 -1.10 16.80
N SER A 41 -29.11 -0.91 15.68
CA SER A 41 -29.48 -2.01 14.79
C SER A 41 -28.23 -2.63 14.17
N ILE A 42 -27.94 -3.89 14.51
CA ILE A 42 -26.92 -4.68 13.80
C ILE A 42 -27.51 -5.07 12.45
N ASP A 43 -26.85 -4.66 11.37
CA ASP A 43 -27.14 -5.14 10.02
C ASP A 43 -26.63 -6.59 9.88
N THR A 44 -27.49 -7.54 10.25
CA THR A 44 -27.16 -8.97 10.27
C THR A 44 -26.95 -9.56 8.87
N SER A 45 -27.31 -8.83 7.80
CA SER A 45 -27.06 -9.25 6.42
C SER A 45 -25.56 -9.28 6.05
N LYS A 46 -24.72 -8.63 6.86
CA LYS A 46 -23.26 -8.56 6.69
C LYS A 46 -22.49 -9.58 7.53
N LEU A 47 -23.18 -10.30 8.43
CA LEU A 47 -22.58 -11.39 9.20
C LEU A 47 -22.24 -12.56 8.26
N GLY A 48 -20.99 -12.99 8.25
CA GLY A 48 -20.50 -14.05 7.35
C GLY A 48 -20.00 -13.57 5.99
N THR A 49 -20.02 -12.26 5.71
CA THR A 49 -19.13 -11.72 4.66
C THR A 49 -17.70 -11.78 5.17
N ASN A 50 -16.76 -12.32 4.39
CA ASN A 50 -15.35 -12.43 4.77
C ASN A 50 -14.83 -11.10 5.33
N VAL A 51 -14.61 -11.04 6.64
CA VAL A 51 -13.96 -9.93 7.34
C VAL A 51 -12.43 -10.04 7.14
N GLY A 52 -12.01 -10.00 5.87
CA GLY A 52 -10.62 -10.13 5.45
C GLY A 52 -10.37 -9.45 4.10
N ASP A 53 -9.09 -9.17 3.82
CA ASP A 53 -8.60 -8.45 2.63
C ASP A 53 -9.25 -8.94 1.32
N LYS A 54 -9.77 -8.03 0.51
CA LYS A 54 -10.30 -8.34 -0.82
C LYS A 54 -9.15 -8.51 -1.81
N ARG A 55 -9.06 -9.68 -2.45
CA ARG A 55 -8.24 -9.84 -3.66
C ARG A 55 -8.77 -8.89 -4.74
N ASN A 56 -7.89 -8.09 -5.32
CA ASN A 56 -8.28 -7.30 -6.47
C ASN A 56 -8.14 -8.08 -7.78
N GLU A 57 -8.68 -7.51 -8.86
CA GLU A 57 -8.69 -8.10 -10.20
C GLU A 57 -7.31 -8.59 -10.64
N GLY A 58 -6.25 -7.82 -10.35
CA GLY A 58 -4.89 -8.17 -10.75
C GLY A 58 -4.32 -9.36 -9.98
N ALA A 59 -4.71 -9.56 -8.72
CA ALA A 59 -4.09 -10.54 -7.82
C ALA A 59 -4.09 -11.96 -8.38
N THR A 60 -5.12 -12.29 -9.17
CA THR A 60 -5.34 -13.62 -9.74
C THR A 60 -4.78 -13.79 -11.15
N ILE A 61 -4.61 -12.72 -11.93
CA ILE A 61 -4.31 -12.82 -13.37
C ILE A 61 -3.06 -12.05 -13.82
N TYR A 62 -2.30 -11.44 -12.91
CA TYR A 62 -1.11 -10.66 -13.27
C TYR A 62 0.01 -11.50 -13.93
N THR A 63 -0.01 -12.83 -13.87
CA THR A 63 0.90 -13.72 -14.61
C THR A 63 0.33 -14.23 -15.93
N GLU A 64 -0.97 -14.06 -16.15
CA GLU A 64 -1.69 -14.64 -17.28
C GLU A 64 -1.66 -13.75 -18.52
N ASP A 65 -1.98 -14.34 -19.67
CA ASP A 65 -2.23 -13.57 -20.88
C ASP A 65 -3.59 -12.91 -20.77
N LEU A 66 -3.60 -11.63 -20.38
CA LEU A 66 -4.83 -10.87 -20.12
C LEU A 66 -5.78 -10.85 -21.32
N ARG A 67 -5.28 -11.05 -22.55
CA ARG A 67 -6.12 -11.07 -23.77
C ARG A 67 -7.08 -12.25 -23.81
N ASN A 68 -6.81 -13.28 -23.02
CA ASN A 68 -7.67 -14.44 -22.83
C ASN A 68 -8.63 -14.28 -21.65
N GLU A 69 -8.39 -13.27 -20.80
CA GLU A 69 -9.17 -13.00 -19.60
C GLU A 69 -10.35 -12.05 -19.88
N THR A 70 -11.32 -12.09 -18.98
CA THR A 70 -12.48 -11.21 -18.97
C THR A 70 -12.67 -10.59 -17.61
N ARG A 71 -13.32 -9.43 -17.58
CA ARG A 71 -13.70 -8.76 -16.35
C ARG A 71 -15.12 -8.23 -16.38
N LYS A 72 -15.68 -7.98 -15.21
CA LYS A 72 -17.01 -7.41 -15.08
C LYS A 72 -16.95 -5.88 -15.05
N ILE A 73 -17.67 -5.24 -15.96
CA ILE A 73 -17.97 -3.81 -15.93
C ILE A 73 -19.49 -3.69 -15.84
N GLY A 74 -19.99 -3.40 -14.63
CA GLY A 74 -21.40 -3.55 -14.31
C GLY A 74 -21.86 -4.99 -14.55
N ASN A 75 -22.93 -5.18 -15.35
CA ASN A 75 -23.48 -6.50 -15.67
C ASN A 75 -22.87 -7.14 -16.92
N LYS A 76 -21.82 -6.55 -17.51
CA LYS A 76 -21.21 -7.04 -18.76
C LYS A 76 -19.83 -7.64 -18.48
N GLU A 77 -19.57 -8.79 -19.10
CA GLU A 77 -18.21 -9.30 -19.23
C GLU A 77 -17.51 -8.64 -20.42
N VAL A 78 -16.33 -8.10 -20.16
CA VAL A 78 -15.52 -7.33 -21.12
C VAL A 78 -14.14 -7.95 -21.17
N LYS A 79 -13.66 -8.26 -22.38
CA LYS A 79 -12.29 -8.74 -22.60
C LYS A 79 -11.28 -7.59 -22.50
N TYR A 80 -10.09 -7.91 -22.01
CA TYR A 80 -8.97 -7.00 -22.13
C TYR A 80 -8.53 -6.91 -23.60
N THR A 81 -8.29 -5.69 -24.06
CA THR A 81 -7.78 -5.45 -25.42
C THR A 81 -6.36 -4.92 -25.37
N LYS A 82 -5.60 -5.16 -26.45
CA LYS A 82 -4.24 -4.62 -26.61
C LYS A 82 -4.22 -3.09 -26.46
N ASP A 83 -5.18 -2.43 -27.09
CA ASP A 83 -5.30 -0.98 -27.08
C ASP A 83 -5.60 -0.44 -25.69
N GLU A 84 -6.49 -1.10 -24.93
CA GLU A 84 -6.79 -0.68 -23.57
C GLU A 84 -5.56 -0.79 -22.65
N ILE A 85 -4.83 -1.90 -22.74
CA ILE A 85 -3.63 -2.13 -21.93
C ILE A 85 -2.57 -1.06 -22.25
N GLN A 86 -2.28 -0.85 -23.54
CA GLN A 86 -1.31 0.16 -23.98
C GLN A 86 -1.75 1.58 -23.61
N ASN A 87 -3.03 1.93 -23.80
CA ASN A 87 -3.54 3.27 -23.52
C ASN A 87 -3.48 3.62 -22.03
N ASN A 88 -3.75 2.66 -21.13
CA ASN A 88 -3.60 2.91 -19.69
C ASN A 88 -2.13 3.19 -19.35
N ILE A 89 -1.22 2.33 -19.82
CA ILE A 89 0.23 2.50 -19.61
C ILE A 89 0.71 3.85 -20.13
N ASP A 90 0.34 4.22 -21.37
CA ASP A 90 0.73 5.49 -21.98
C ASP A 90 0.15 6.68 -21.20
N TRP A 91 -1.07 6.57 -20.67
CA TRP A 91 -1.68 7.63 -19.87
C TRP A 91 -0.93 7.87 -18.56
N TRP A 92 -0.57 6.80 -17.85
CA TRP A 92 0.03 6.92 -16.51
C TRP A 92 1.55 7.16 -16.55
N PHE A 93 2.26 6.46 -17.42
CA PHE A 93 3.72 6.52 -17.50
C PHE A 93 4.22 7.47 -18.58
N GLY A 94 3.33 8.02 -19.41
CA GLY A 94 3.68 8.85 -20.56
C GLY A 94 3.80 8.04 -21.84
N LYS A 95 3.20 8.56 -22.92
CA LYS A 95 3.12 7.89 -24.22
C LYS A 95 4.49 7.49 -24.74
N GLY A 96 4.65 6.22 -25.08
CA GLY A 96 5.88 5.71 -25.70
C GLY A 96 7.01 5.34 -24.72
N ASN A 97 6.86 5.62 -23.42
CA ASN A 97 7.83 5.18 -22.41
C ASN A 97 7.82 3.65 -22.20
N TYR A 98 6.74 2.97 -22.60
CA TYR A 98 6.68 1.51 -22.64
C TYR A 98 5.79 1.01 -23.78
N LYS A 99 6.43 0.66 -24.90
CA LYS A 99 5.76 0.01 -26.02
C LYS A 99 5.71 -1.49 -25.79
N ILE A 100 4.51 -2.06 -25.72
CA ILE A 100 4.34 -3.51 -25.50
C ILE A 100 4.74 -4.26 -26.77
N ASP A 101 5.70 -5.17 -26.63
CA ASP A 101 5.99 -6.20 -27.62
C ASP A 101 5.02 -7.38 -27.38
N TRP A 102 4.00 -7.48 -28.22
CA TRP A 102 2.94 -8.48 -28.05
C TRP A 102 3.37 -9.92 -28.38
N ASP A 103 4.44 -10.09 -29.15
CA ASP A 103 5.01 -11.41 -29.45
C ASP A 103 5.85 -11.89 -28.27
N LYS A 104 6.64 -10.99 -27.69
CA LYS A 104 7.35 -11.25 -26.44
C LYS A 104 6.38 -11.46 -25.27
N TYR A 105 5.33 -10.64 -25.14
CA TYR A 105 4.28 -10.80 -24.13
C TYR A 105 3.64 -12.21 -24.17
N LYS A 106 3.41 -12.74 -25.37
CA LYS A 106 2.83 -14.08 -25.55
C LYS A 106 3.77 -15.20 -25.07
N THR A 107 5.08 -15.02 -25.21
CA THR A 107 6.06 -16.12 -25.11
C THR A 107 6.95 -16.04 -23.87
N ASP A 108 7.18 -14.86 -23.32
CA ASP A 108 8.06 -14.61 -22.17
C ASP A 108 7.22 -14.29 -20.92
N ALA A 109 7.16 -15.24 -19.99
CA ALA A 109 6.38 -15.12 -18.76
C ALA A 109 6.83 -13.95 -17.87
N LYS A 110 8.13 -13.63 -17.81
CA LYS A 110 8.63 -12.51 -17.01
C LYS A 110 8.30 -11.17 -17.65
N TYR A 111 8.43 -11.08 -18.98
CA TYR A 111 8.01 -9.87 -19.69
C TYR A 111 6.50 -9.65 -19.54
N ARG A 112 5.69 -10.70 -19.63
CA ARG A 112 4.24 -10.66 -19.40
C ARG A 112 3.89 -10.19 -18.00
N GLU A 113 4.49 -10.78 -16.96
CA GLU A 113 4.28 -10.36 -15.57
C GLU A 113 4.63 -8.88 -15.38
N LYS A 114 5.77 -8.44 -15.93
CA LYS A 114 6.19 -7.03 -15.91
C LYS A 114 5.17 -6.12 -16.62
N THR A 115 4.70 -6.49 -17.82
CA THR A 115 3.69 -5.72 -18.56
C THR A 115 2.39 -5.62 -17.77
N ASN A 116 1.90 -6.74 -17.22
CA ASN A 116 0.68 -6.79 -16.42
C ASN A 116 0.83 -5.95 -15.14
N TYR A 117 1.97 -6.04 -14.48
CA TYR A 117 2.30 -5.21 -13.32
C TYR A 117 2.22 -3.70 -13.62
N TYR A 118 2.76 -3.26 -14.76
CA TYR A 118 2.64 -1.87 -15.19
C TYR A 118 1.20 -1.50 -15.58
N TYR A 119 0.50 -2.39 -16.26
CA TYR A 119 -0.89 -2.17 -16.62
C TYR A 119 -1.81 -1.99 -15.41
N PHE A 120 -1.72 -2.87 -14.41
CA PHE A 120 -2.57 -2.77 -13.22
C PHE A 120 -2.26 -1.51 -12.41
N GLN A 121 -0.99 -1.13 -12.29
CA GLN A 121 -0.61 0.20 -11.77
C GLN A 121 -1.30 1.35 -12.51
N ALA A 122 -1.22 1.36 -13.83
CA ALA A 122 -1.77 2.43 -14.64
C ALA A 122 -3.31 2.45 -14.67
N ARG A 123 -3.94 1.27 -14.62
CA ARG A 123 -5.41 1.11 -14.61
C ARG A 123 -6.02 1.69 -13.35
N TYR A 124 -5.42 1.37 -12.20
CA TYR A 124 -5.92 1.73 -10.88
C TYR A 124 -5.36 3.04 -10.34
N ALA A 125 -4.47 3.69 -11.09
CA ALA A 125 -4.09 5.07 -10.84
C ALA A 125 -5.34 5.98 -10.86
N LEU A 126 -5.62 6.62 -9.72
CA LEU A 126 -6.82 7.41 -9.53
C LEU A 126 -6.78 8.68 -10.40
N ARG A 127 -7.85 8.91 -11.16
CA ARG A 127 -7.99 10.05 -12.08
C ARG A 127 -8.86 11.12 -11.46
N VAL A 128 -8.24 12.07 -10.79
CA VAL A 128 -8.92 13.11 -10.01
C VAL A 128 -9.22 14.32 -10.89
N LYS A 129 -10.50 14.67 -10.99
CA LYS A 129 -10.98 15.90 -11.63
C LYS A 129 -10.86 17.10 -10.69
N SER A 130 -11.25 16.92 -9.43
CA SER A 130 -11.12 17.94 -8.39
C SER A 130 -10.98 17.31 -7.01
N VAL A 131 -10.24 17.99 -6.14
CA VAL A 131 -10.25 17.75 -4.70
C VAL A 131 -11.31 18.68 -4.12
N ASP A 132 -12.38 18.11 -3.58
CA ASP A 132 -13.58 18.86 -3.22
C ASP A 132 -13.56 19.32 -1.75
N ASN A 133 -13.12 18.46 -0.85
CA ASN A 133 -13.04 18.74 0.59
C ASN A 133 -11.93 17.93 1.26
N ILE A 134 -11.27 18.51 2.26
CA ILE A 134 -10.31 17.82 3.14
C ILE A 134 -10.73 18.10 4.57
N ASP A 135 -11.10 17.05 5.30
CA ASP A 135 -11.55 17.14 6.69
C ASP A 135 -10.78 16.14 7.55
N GLY A 136 -9.80 16.66 8.30
CA GLY A 136 -8.94 15.87 9.18
C GLY A 136 -8.29 14.68 8.47
N ASN A 137 -8.86 13.50 8.71
CA ASN A 137 -8.37 12.23 8.19
C ASN A 137 -9.05 11.78 6.88
N TYR A 138 -9.88 12.61 6.25
CA TYR A 138 -10.58 12.25 5.02
C TYR A 138 -10.42 13.29 3.92
N VAL A 139 -10.44 12.83 2.67
CA VAL A 139 -10.53 13.67 1.49
C VAL A 139 -11.70 13.21 0.62
N THR A 140 -12.52 14.14 0.17
CA THR A 140 -13.52 13.90 -0.87
C THR A 140 -13.01 14.46 -2.19
N ILE A 141 -13.07 13.65 -3.24
CA ILE A 141 -12.73 14.04 -4.60
C ILE A 141 -13.91 13.84 -5.54
N THR A 142 -13.85 14.50 -6.69
CA THR A 142 -14.60 14.11 -7.88
C THR A 142 -13.64 13.48 -8.89
N GLN A 143 -13.99 12.30 -9.39
CA GLN A 143 -13.25 11.58 -10.43
C GLN A 143 -13.58 12.14 -11.83
N ASN A 144 -12.80 11.77 -12.84
CA ASN A 144 -13.04 12.20 -14.22
C ASN A 144 -14.39 11.76 -14.81
N ASN A 145 -14.94 10.64 -14.34
CA ASN A 145 -16.28 10.18 -14.72
C ASN A 145 -17.41 10.96 -14.00
N GLY A 146 -17.07 11.91 -13.12
CA GLY A 146 -18.02 12.71 -12.34
C GLY A 146 -18.46 12.09 -11.02
N GLU A 147 -18.06 10.85 -10.72
CA GLU A 147 -18.38 10.19 -9.46
C GLU A 147 -17.54 10.77 -8.31
N LYS A 148 -18.16 10.89 -7.14
CA LYS A 148 -17.47 11.29 -5.92
C LYS A 148 -16.89 10.09 -5.19
N MET A 149 -15.73 10.29 -4.57
CA MET A 149 -15.08 9.28 -3.74
C MET A 149 -14.52 9.94 -2.49
N THR A 150 -14.68 9.27 -1.34
CA THR A 150 -14.06 9.67 -0.08
C THR A 150 -12.95 8.68 0.25
N LEU A 151 -11.75 9.18 0.53
CA LEU A 151 -10.57 8.40 0.89
C LEU A 151 -10.08 8.78 2.29
N LYS A 152 -9.55 7.81 3.03
CA LYS A 152 -8.99 7.96 4.38
C LYS A 152 -7.49 8.19 4.34
N LYS A 153 -7.00 9.16 5.10
CA LYS A 153 -5.58 9.49 5.25
C LYS A 153 -4.83 8.33 5.90
N VAL A 154 -3.69 7.96 5.32
CA VAL A 154 -2.73 7.03 5.90
C VAL A 154 -1.77 7.81 6.79
N PRO A 155 -1.49 7.33 8.02
CA PRO A 155 -0.48 7.95 8.89
C PRO A 155 0.89 8.12 8.20
N ALA A 156 1.59 9.21 8.52
CA ALA A 156 2.88 9.54 7.88
C ALA A 156 3.94 8.46 8.12
N ASN A 157 3.98 7.89 9.32
CA ASN A 157 4.88 6.78 9.65
C ASN A 157 4.64 5.54 8.77
N GLN A 158 3.41 5.29 8.32
CA GLN A 158 3.06 4.16 7.45
C GLN A 158 3.21 4.46 5.95
N SER A 159 3.44 5.72 5.56
CA SER A 159 3.47 6.16 4.15
C SER A 159 4.78 6.82 3.72
N ILE A 160 5.84 6.69 4.53
CA ILE A 160 7.15 7.33 4.35
C ILE A 160 7.82 7.06 3.00
N TYR A 161 7.55 5.92 2.35
CA TYR A 161 8.11 5.60 1.04
C TYR A 161 7.60 6.50 -0.10
N HIS A 162 6.47 7.20 0.10
CA HIS A 162 6.00 8.25 -0.81
C HIS A 162 6.76 9.57 -0.58
N ASN A 163 7.47 9.71 0.53
CA ASN A 163 8.34 10.84 0.88
C ASN A 163 9.81 10.42 0.79
N MET A 164 10.18 9.81 -0.33
CA MET A 164 11.55 9.38 -0.62
C MET A 164 11.97 9.81 -2.03
N GLU A 165 13.24 10.20 -2.18
CA GLU A 165 13.84 10.51 -3.47
C GLU A 165 15.17 9.81 -3.64
N TYR A 166 15.53 9.49 -4.88
CA TYR A 166 16.88 9.02 -5.22
C TYR A 166 17.70 10.16 -5.81
N LYS A 167 18.87 10.43 -5.21
CA LYS A 167 19.87 11.37 -5.71
C LYS A 167 21.20 10.63 -5.89
N ASN A 168 21.71 10.58 -7.11
CA ASN A 168 22.96 9.89 -7.47
C ASN A 168 23.04 8.43 -6.96
N GLY A 169 21.93 7.69 -7.00
CA GLY A 169 21.87 6.29 -6.55
C GLY A 169 21.61 6.10 -5.06
N THR A 170 21.59 7.17 -4.26
CA THR A 170 21.28 7.12 -2.83
C THR A 170 19.83 7.53 -2.58
N ALA A 171 19.12 6.76 -1.76
CA ALA A 171 17.77 7.10 -1.30
C ALA A 171 17.83 8.09 -0.13
N TYR A 172 16.96 9.10 -0.15
CA TYR A 172 16.78 10.10 0.89
C TYR A 172 15.33 10.08 1.36
N PHE A 173 15.12 10.03 2.68
CA PHE A 173 13.81 9.99 3.32
C PHE A 173 13.52 11.31 3.99
N PHE A 174 12.31 11.82 3.78
CA PHE A 174 11.86 13.12 4.25
C PHE A 174 10.72 12.94 5.25
N PHE A 175 10.88 13.44 6.47
CA PHE A 175 9.91 13.24 7.57
C PHE A 175 8.92 14.41 7.71
N ASP A 176 8.85 15.27 6.70
CA ASP A 176 7.89 16.37 6.57
C ASP A 176 6.57 15.92 5.90
N ASP A 177 5.65 16.87 5.72
CA ASP A 177 4.33 16.63 5.14
C ASP A 177 4.27 16.95 3.63
N ARG A 178 5.37 16.76 2.89
CA ARG A 178 5.45 17.07 1.44
C ARG A 178 4.43 16.32 0.60
N TYR A 179 4.16 15.07 0.94
CA TYR A 179 3.12 14.25 0.34
C TYR A 179 2.28 13.57 1.42
N LYS A 180 0.99 13.46 1.16
CA LYS A 180 -0.01 12.80 2.02
C LYS A 180 -0.67 11.70 1.23
N LYS A 181 -0.67 10.49 1.77
CA LYS A 181 -1.36 9.33 1.19
C LYS A 181 -2.78 9.20 1.73
N TYR A 182 -3.72 8.92 0.83
CA TYR A 182 -5.10 8.58 1.15
C TYR A 182 -5.48 7.29 0.41
N VAL A 183 -6.29 6.45 1.04
CA VAL A 183 -6.74 5.15 0.51
C VAL A 183 -8.24 4.96 0.67
N GLN A 184 -8.83 4.10 -0.15
CA GLN A 184 -10.22 3.65 0.00
C GLN A 184 -10.26 2.11 -0.03
N ASP A 185 -11.31 1.53 0.58
CA ASP A 185 -11.44 0.09 0.85
C ASP A 185 -11.35 -0.82 -0.38
N ASP A 186 -11.65 -0.31 -1.58
CA ASP A 186 -11.54 -1.01 -2.87
C ASP A 186 -10.15 -0.87 -3.51
N GLY A 187 -9.17 -0.33 -2.78
CA GLY A 187 -7.75 -0.31 -3.16
C GLY A 187 -7.30 0.91 -3.94
N TYR A 188 -8.14 1.94 -4.09
CA TYR A 188 -7.72 3.21 -4.70
C TYR A 188 -6.77 3.97 -3.78
N GLU A 189 -5.70 4.52 -4.37
CA GLU A 189 -4.74 5.37 -3.68
C GLU A 189 -4.70 6.77 -4.29
N LEU A 190 -4.59 7.78 -3.43
CA LEU A 190 -4.43 9.18 -3.80
C LEU A 190 -3.26 9.78 -3.03
N ILE A 191 -2.32 10.37 -3.75
CA ILE A 191 -1.27 11.19 -3.16
C ILE A 191 -1.58 12.66 -3.43
N LEU A 192 -1.58 13.46 -2.38
CA LEU A 192 -1.67 14.92 -2.45
C LEU A 192 -0.35 15.55 -2.02
N ASP A 193 0.08 16.59 -2.74
CA ASP A 193 1.21 17.41 -2.34
C ASP A 193 0.90 18.31 -1.12
N LYS A 194 1.89 19.06 -0.65
CA LYS A 194 1.73 20.03 0.45
C LYS A 194 0.62 21.06 0.21
N ASN A 195 0.34 21.39 -1.06
CA ASN A 195 -0.68 22.33 -1.50
C ASN A 195 -2.03 21.66 -1.82
N ASN A 196 -2.18 20.37 -1.50
CA ASN A 196 -3.38 19.54 -1.76
C ASN A 196 -3.66 19.26 -3.24
N ASN A 197 -2.67 19.39 -4.12
CA ASN A 197 -2.82 18.98 -5.51
C ASN A 197 -2.57 17.48 -5.69
N PRO A 198 -3.37 16.78 -6.51
CA PRO A 198 -3.09 15.40 -6.88
C PRO A 198 -1.74 15.25 -7.58
N VAL A 199 -0.96 14.26 -7.15
CA VAL A 199 0.36 13.96 -7.72
C VAL A 199 0.24 12.85 -8.76
N TYR A 200 0.73 13.11 -9.98
CA TYR A 200 0.74 12.16 -11.10
C TYR A 200 2.18 11.74 -11.48
N ASN A 201 2.99 11.39 -10.47
CA ASN A 201 4.35 10.91 -10.66
C ASN A 201 4.47 9.50 -10.08
N PRO A 202 4.62 8.45 -10.91
CA PRO A 202 4.74 7.06 -10.46
C PRO A 202 5.84 6.82 -9.42
N ALA A 203 6.96 7.54 -9.50
CA ALA A 203 8.04 7.41 -8.53
C ALA A 203 7.64 7.87 -7.11
N ILE A 204 6.63 8.74 -6.99
CA ILE A 204 6.09 9.26 -5.73
C ILE A 204 4.84 8.49 -5.34
N THR A 205 3.93 8.26 -6.28
CA THR A 205 2.65 7.57 -6.03
C THR A 205 2.83 6.10 -5.72
N GLY A 206 3.97 5.52 -6.05
CA GLY A 206 4.31 4.15 -5.71
C GLY A 206 3.61 3.15 -6.63
N THR A 207 3.26 2.00 -6.07
CA THR A 207 2.83 0.83 -6.83
C THR A 207 1.42 0.40 -6.43
N TYR A 208 0.75 -0.28 -7.35
CA TYR A 208 -0.53 -0.92 -7.09
C TYR A 208 -0.33 -2.09 -6.13
N ASN A 209 -1.08 -2.09 -5.03
CA ASN A 209 -1.13 -3.25 -4.15
C ASN A 209 -2.09 -4.25 -4.79
N PHE A 210 -1.63 -5.48 -5.05
CA PHE A 210 -2.49 -6.56 -5.54
C PHE A 210 -3.41 -7.11 -4.44
N TYR A 211 -3.21 -6.69 -3.19
CA TYR A 211 -3.98 -7.11 -2.02
C TYR A 211 -4.41 -5.89 -1.20
N THR A 212 -5.71 -5.72 -0.91
CA THR A 212 -6.24 -4.55 -0.19
C THR A 212 -5.97 -4.62 1.31
N TYR A 213 -5.87 -3.47 1.99
CA TYR A 213 -5.74 -3.37 3.45
C TYR A 213 -7.11 -3.48 4.15
N GLY A 214 -7.47 -4.66 4.66
CA GLY A 214 -8.68 -4.90 5.45
C GLY A 214 -8.48 -4.69 6.96
N SER A 215 -7.24 -4.79 7.47
CA SER A 215 -6.90 -4.29 8.80
C SER A 215 -5.37 -4.18 8.98
N ILE A 216 -4.94 -3.31 9.91
CA ILE A 216 -3.55 -3.17 10.36
C ILE A 216 -3.03 -4.47 11.03
N PHE A 217 -3.93 -5.45 11.24
CA PHE A 217 -3.69 -6.74 11.88
C PHE A 217 -4.22 -7.93 11.05
N SER A 218 -4.31 -7.81 9.72
CA SER A 218 -4.71 -8.96 8.89
C SER A 218 -3.56 -9.98 8.84
N ILE A 219 -3.94 -11.25 8.83
CA ILE A 219 -3.07 -12.40 9.13
C ILE A 219 -2.09 -12.74 7.99
N ASP A 220 -2.01 -11.95 6.92
CA ASP A 220 -1.24 -12.27 5.72
C ASP A 220 -0.20 -11.20 5.34
N ALA A 221 0.80 -11.03 6.22
CA ALA A 221 2.08 -10.44 5.84
C ALA A 221 2.70 -11.10 4.59
N TYR A 222 2.31 -12.34 4.25
CA TYR A 222 2.78 -13.10 3.09
C TYR A 222 2.33 -12.51 1.74
N ASP A 223 1.10 -12.02 1.62
CA ASP A 223 0.58 -11.50 0.35
C ASP A 223 1.12 -10.10 0.03
N HIS A 224 1.41 -9.28 1.05
CA HIS A 224 2.10 -7.99 0.88
C HIS A 224 3.59 -8.13 0.50
N LEU A 225 4.23 -9.26 0.82
CA LEU A 225 5.60 -9.53 0.33
C LEU A 225 5.65 -9.55 -1.19
N LYS A 226 4.55 -9.92 -1.85
CA LYS A 226 4.45 -9.99 -3.30
C LYS A 226 4.45 -8.61 -3.94
N ASP A 227 3.72 -7.66 -3.37
CA ASP A 227 3.74 -6.26 -3.84
C ASP A 227 5.14 -5.65 -3.72
N ILE A 228 5.80 -5.90 -2.58
CA ILE A 228 7.20 -5.49 -2.36
C ILE A 228 8.14 -6.19 -3.36
N GLN A 229 7.91 -7.46 -3.67
CA GLN A 229 8.75 -8.22 -4.60
C GLN A 229 8.59 -7.72 -6.04
N LEU A 230 7.36 -7.46 -6.49
CA LEU A 230 7.09 -6.89 -7.81
C LEU A 230 7.71 -5.49 -7.94
N TRP A 231 7.63 -4.67 -6.91
CA TRP A 231 8.35 -3.39 -6.87
C TRP A 231 9.86 -3.57 -6.93
N LYS A 232 10.45 -4.50 -6.16
CA LYS A 232 11.90 -4.80 -6.24
C LYS A 232 12.29 -5.21 -7.66
N ASP A 233 11.50 -6.05 -8.32
CA ASP A 233 11.79 -6.56 -9.66
C ASP A 233 11.61 -5.51 -10.75
N TYR A 234 10.51 -4.76 -10.72
CA TYR A 234 10.07 -3.94 -11.85
C TYR A 234 9.98 -2.44 -11.58
N GLY A 235 10.19 -2.01 -10.35
CA GLY A 235 10.20 -0.60 -9.94
C GLY A 235 8.82 0.04 -9.97
N THR A 236 8.77 1.36 -9.88
CA THR A 236 7.52 2.15 -9.96
C THR A 236 7.03 2.36 -11.40
N GLY A 237 7.52 1.58 -12.36
CA GLY A 237 7.14 1.71 -13.77
C GLY A 237 8.32 1.67 -14.75
N PRO A 238 8.04 1.82 -16.05
CA PRO A 238 9.04 1.81 -17.11
C PRO A 238 10.01 3.00 -17.07
N THR A 239 9.65 4.09 -16.38
CA THR A 239 10.46 5.29 -16.20
C THR A 239 11.24 5.31 -14.88
N ASP A 240 11.13 4.24 -14.08
CA ASP A 240 11.89 4.12 -12.83
C ASP A 240 13.40 4.07 -13.14
N LYS A 241 14.14 4.98 -12.50
CA LYS A 241 15.59 5.15 -12.68
C LYS A 241 16.42 4.31 -11.71
N THR A 242 15.78 3.59 -10.79
CA THR A 242 16.44 2.79 -9.76
C THR A 242 16.79 1.40 -10.28
N THR A 243 17.83 0.80 -9.72
CA THR A 243 18.16 -0.61 -9.96
C THR A 243 17.41 -1.51 -8.97
N LYS A 244 17.28 -2.80 -9.31
CA LYS A 244 16.74 -3.81 -8.39
C LYS A 244 17.53 -3.88 -7.09
N GLU A 245 18.85 -3.69 -7.12
CA GLU A 245 19.69 -3.68 -5.92
C GLU A 245 19.32 -2.51 -4.99
N MET A 246 19.17 -1.29 -5.54
CA MET A 246 18.77 -0.11 -4.78
C MET A 246 17.42 -0.34 -4.09
N ARG A 247 16.43 -0.84 -4.84
CA ARG A 247 15.10 -1.17 -4.29
C ARG A 247 15.16 -2.29 -3.27
N THR A 248 16.01 -3.29 -3.45
CA THR A 248 16.16 -4.39 -2.50
C THR A 248 16.70 -3.90 -1.15
N LYS A 249 17.67 -2.96 -1.15
CA LYS A 249 18.21 -2.34 0.07
C LYS A 249 17.15 -1.54 0.83
N VAL A 250 16.41 -0.69 0.10
CA VAL A 250 15.37 0.18 0.66
C VAL A 250 14.12 -0.60 1.12
N GLY A 251 13.78 -1.67 0.40
CA GLY A 251 12.68 -2.58 0.73
C GLY A 251 13.05 -3.67 1.75
N ASP A 252 14.10 -3.50 2.54
CA ASP A 252 14.37 -4.34 3.70
C ASP A 252 13.34 -4.04 4.80
N TRP A 253 12.61 -5.06 5.22
CA TRP A 253 11.59 -4.95 6.26
C TRP A 253 12.17 -4.42 7.58
N ARG A 254 13.45 -4.71 7.88
CA ARG A 254 14.11 -4.21 9.10
C ARG A 254 14.36 -2.71 9.07
N LEU A 255 14.52 -2.12 7.89
CA LEU A 255 14.61 -0.68 7.74
C LEU A 255 13.22 -0.06 7.87
N GLY A 256 12.23 -0.61 7.17
CA GLY A 256 10.84 -0.15 7.23
C GLY A 256 10.29 -0.12 8.67
N ALA A 257 10.46 -1.22 9.42
CA ALA A 257 10.04 -1.29 10.82
C ALA A 257 10.77 -0.29 11.73
N PHE A 258 12.08 -0.08 11.49
CA PHE A 258 12.85 0.92 12.24
C PHE A 258 12.31 2.33 12.01
N ILE A 259 12.07 2.71 10.75
CA ILE A 259 11.55 4.03 10.39
C ILE A 259 10.15 4.24 10.97
N GLN A 260 9.25 3.25 10.81
CA GLN A 260 7.87 3.31 11.31
C GLN A 260 7.80 3.51 12.84
N ASN A 261 8.55 2.71 13.59
CA ASN A 261 8.53 2.73 15.05
C ASN A 261 9.22 3.97 15.65
N ASN A 262 10.06 4.65 14.87
CA ASN A 262 10.84 5.80 15.34
C ASN A 262 10.56 7.08 14.57
N PHE A 263 9.45 7.15 13.82
CA PHE A 263 9.15 8.25 12.90
C PHE A 263 9.24 9.63 13.58
N ASP A 264 8.58 9.81 14.73
CA ASP A 264 8.58 11.10 15.43
C ASP A 264 9.95 11.46 16.01
N LYS A 265 10.73 10.45 16.42
CA LYS A 265 12.11 10.65 16.89
C LYS A 265 13.04 11.05 15.75
N LEU A 266 12.90 10.40 14.59
CA LEU A 266 13.66 10.73 13.38
C LEU A 266 13.29 12.13 12.88
N LYS A 267 12.01 12.49 12.85
CA LYS A 267 11.53 13.85 12.52
C LYS A 267 12.10 14.91 13.48
N SER A 268 12.11 14.60 14.78
CA SER A 268 12.69 15.49 15.80
C SER A 268 14.21 15.62 15.65
N LEU A 269 14.90 14.53 15.30
CA LEU A 269 16.34 14.52 15.04
C LEU A 269 16.67 15.34 13.79
N GLU A 270 15.91 15.19 12.71
CA GLU A 270 16.04 15.97 11.47
C GLU A 270 15.97 17.47 11.79
N THR A 271 14.95 17.88 12.55
CA THR A 271 14.74 19.27 12.98
C THR A 271 15.90 19.75 13.85
N LYS A 272 16.31 18.97 14.85
CA LYS A 272 17.43 19.30 15.75
C LYS A 272 18.75 19.49 14.99
N MET A 273 18.98 18.69 13.96
CA MET A 273 20.21 18.75 13.16
C MET A 273 20.15 19.81 12.05
N GLY A 274 19.01 20.50 11.86
CA GLY A 274 18.82 21.47 10.77
C GLY A 274 18.91 20.85 9.39
N ARG A 275 18.43 19.61 9.24
CA ARG A 275 18.46 18.85 7.98
C ARG A 275 17.07 18.81 7.36
N GLU A 276 16.99 18.45 6.09
CA GLU A 276 15.71 18.21 5.40
C GLU A 276 15.41 16.71 5.24
N SER A 277 16.42 15.86 5.37
CA SER A 277 16.31 14.41 5.16
C SER A 277 17.48 13.64 5.73
N PHE A 278 17.28 12.33 5.84
CA PHE A 278 18.34 11.35 6.05
C PHE A 278 18.49 10.46 4.82
N SER A 279 19.72 10.23 4.40
CA SER A 279 20.04 9.20 3.43
C SER A 279 19.81 7.79 4.00
N TYR A 280 19.71 6.79 3.12
CA TYR A 280 19.69 5.37 3.52
C TYR A 280 20.87 5.01 4.43
N GLU A 281 22.08 5.44 4.06
CA GLU A 281 23.30 5.17 4.83
C GLU A 281 23.25 5.80 6.22
N GLU A 282 22.75 7.04 6.33
CA GLU A 282 22.56 7.71 7.61
C GLU A 282 21.51 7.03 8.47
N LEU A 283 20.38 6.60 7.91
CA LEU A 283 19.38 5.85 8.66
C LEU A 283 19.93 4.52 9.20
N GLN A 284 20.80 3.85 8.44
CA GLN A 284 21.49 2.65 8.90
C GLN A 284 22.48 2.96 10.03
N ASP A 285 23.21 4.07 9.94
CA ASP A 285 24.12 4.51 11.00
C ASP A 285 23.37 4.93 12.28
N ILE A 286 22.28 5.68 12.14
CA ILE A 286 21.38 6.06 13.24
C ILE A 286 20.82 4.80 13.92
N LYS A 287 20.36 3.82 13.14
CA LYS A 287 19.85 2.54 13.66
C LYS A 287 20.91 1.78 14.45
N ASN A 288 22.17 1.79 14.00
CA ASN A 288 23.27 1.07 14.66
C ASN A 288 23.77 1.78 15.92
N LYS A 289 23.85 3.12 15.92
CA LYS A 289 24.36 3.92 17.05
C LYS A 289 23.30 4.28 18.09
N GLY A 290 22.02 4.20 17.71
CA GLY A 290 20.89 4.65 18.50
C GLY A 290 20.56 6.13 18.23
N ILE A 291 19.28 6.42 18.01
CA ILE A 291 18.77 7.75 17.65
C ILE A 291 19.16 8.81 18.67
N ASP A 292 19.07 8.50 19.96
CA ASP A 292 19.32 9.47 21.03
C ASP A 292 20.81 9.84 21.16
N ASN A 293 21.71 9.05 20.56
CA ASN A 293 23.16 9.28 20.56
C ASN A 293 23.68 9.88 19.25
N TYR A 294 22.85 9.95 18.21
CA TYR A 294 23.28 10.40 16.91
C TYR A 294 23.47 11.92 16.87
N GLY A 295 24.63 12.38 16.38
CA GLY A 295 24.97 13.80 16.29
C GLY A 295 25.19 14.52 17.62
N LYS A 296 25.41 13.77 18.72
CA LYS A 296 26.04 14.26 19.96
C LYS A 296 27.54 14.03 19.87
#